data_AF-A0A0J9WUW7-F1
#
_entry.id   AF-A0A0J9WUW7-F1
#
_cell.length_a   1.000
_cell.length_b   1.000
_cell.length_c   1.000
_cell.angle_alpha   90.00
_cell.angle_beta   90.00
_cell.angle_gamma   90.00
#
_symmetry.space_group_name_H-M   'P 1'
#
loop_
_entity.id
_entity.type
_entity.pdbx_description
1 polymer ?
#
loop_
_entity_poly.entity_id
_entity_poly.type
_entity_poly.pdbx_seq_one_letter_code
_entity_poly.pdbx_strand_id
1 'polypeptide(L)'
;MLSISGNLDAALRALRRSDVPRLVWADAICINQDDIKERGEQVRMMGQIFSGAFQVVIWLGEDEDYCFGSQTLLASSLSSFAEAFSRTCSLVNEWLAKSGSKDTKATYSKVSADGYSTSRHSKNDSDIRISSQDRESAEQGRLTRSTLLWLFERRWFSRVWVIQESVLARHAVVQFGSYQISWNWIGIAAALIVNNPMLTPDGLERETIPTGVSNAYLMYRLSES
;
A
#
# COMPACT_ATOMS: atom_id res chain seq x y z
N MET A 1 -26.30 -5.19 17.96
CA MET A 1 -25.36 -4.22 17.35
C MET A 1 -24.13 -5.03 16.96
N LEU A 2 -23.75 -5.07 15.69
CA LEU A 2 -22.55 -5.81 15.26
C LEU A 2 -21.32 -5.13 15.86
N SER A 3 -20.55 -5.85 16.67
CA SER A 3 -19.31 -5.33 17.26
C SER A 3 -18.19 -5.50 16.25
N ILE A 4 -17.77 -4.41 15.62
CA ILE A 4 -16.65 -4.40 14.66
C ILE A 4 -15.50 -3.54 15.18
N SER A 5 -14.27 -3.87 14.77
CA SER A 5 -13.12 -3.05 15.14
C SER A 5 -13.17 -1.67 14.47
N GLY A 6 -12.57 -0.66 15.11
CA GLY A 6 -12.50 0.70 14.55
C GLY A 6 -11.86 0.74 13.16
N ASN A 7 -10.84 -0.10 12.92
CA ASN A 7 -10.20 -0.20 11.61
C ASN A 7 -11.15 -0.74 10.52
N LEU A 8 -12.03 -1.70 10.86
CA LEU A 8 -13.03 -2.21 9.91
C LEU A 8 -14.16 -1.20 9.69
N ASP A 9 -14.62 -0.50 10.74
CA ASP A 9 -15.61 0.57 10.61
C ASP A 9 -15.09 1.68 9.67
N ALA A 10 -13.86 2.14 9.88
CA ALA A 10 -13.19 3.12 9.02
C ALA A 10 -13.12 2.63 7.56
N ALA A 11 -12.66 1.40 7.33
CA ALA A 11 -12.59 0.82 6.00
C ALA A 11 -13.97 0.77 5.30
N LEU A 12 -15.01 0.35 6.01
CA LEU A 12 -16.37 0.26 5.46
C LEU A 12 -16.94 1.64 5.14
N ARG A 13 -16.67 2.65 5.98
CA ARG A 13 -17.05 4.05 5.69
C ARG A 13 -16.34 4.58 4.46
N ALA A 14 -15.04 4.31 4.32
CA ALA A 14 -14.25 4.72 3.16
C ALA A 14 -14.65 4.00 1.87
N LEU A 15 -15.24 2.80 1.96
CA LEU A 15 -15.71 2.02 0.81
C LEU A 15 -17.16 2.31 0.41
N ARG A 16 -17.91 3.01 1.27
CA ARG A 16 -19.33 3.32 1.08
C ARG A 16 -19.53 4.31 -0.06
N ARG A 17 -20.54 4.08 -0.90
CA ARG A 17 -21.02 5.02 -1.91
C ARG A 17 -22.21 5.81 -1.37
N SER A 18 -22.40 7.03 -1.86
CA SER A 18 -23.41 7.96 -1.32
C SER A 18 -24.86 7.57 -1.65
N ASP A 19 -25.09 6.79 -2.70
CA ASP A 19 -26.40 6.58 -3.34
C ASP A 19 -26.74 5.11 -3.64
N VAL A 20 -25.75 4.20 -3.74
CA VAL A 20 -25.98 2.78 -4.01
C VAL A 20 -25.29 1.87 -2.98
N PRO A 21 -25.93 0.75 -2.62
CA PRO A 21 -25.29 -0.25 -1.78
C PRO A 21 -24.11 -0.91 -2.51
N ARG A 22 -23.08 -1.27 -1.74
CA ARG A 22 -21.92 -2.04 -2.22
C ARG A 22 -21.88 -3.38 -1.52
N LEU A 23 -21.79 -4.46 -2.28
CA LEU A 23 -21.55 -5.78 -1.72
C LEU A 23 -20.08 -5.86 -1.28
N VAL A 24 -19.87 -6.04 0.02
CA VAL A 24 -18.55 -6.16 0.63
C VAL A 24 -18.54 -7.43 1.47
N TRP A 25 -17.48 -8.21 1.33
CA TRP A 25 -17.19 -9.32 2.22
C TRP A 25 -16.07 -8.90 3.19
N ALA A 26 -16.29 -9.11 4.48
CA ALA A 26 -15.30 -8.94 5.53
C ALA A 26 -15.49 -10.08 6.53
N ASP A 27 -14.42 -10.80 6.86
CA ASP A 27 -14.45 -11.97 7.73
C ASP A 27 -15.14 -11.71 9.08
N ALA A 28 -14.86 -10.56 9.71
CA ALA A 28 -15.45 -10.19 11.00
C ALA A 28 -16.98 -9.95 10.96
N ILE A 29 -17.59 -9.82 9.78
CA ILE A 29 -19.03 -9.58 9.60
C ILE A 29 -19.71 -10.77 8.92
N CYS A 30 -19.06 -11.34 7.89
CA CYS A 30 -19.63 -12.38 7.05
C CYS A 30 -19.46 -13.78 7.62
N ILE A 31 -18.62 -13.97 8.64
CA ILE A 31 -18.43 -15.24 9.33
C ILE A 31 -19.05 -15.14 10.71
N ASN A 32 -19.86 -16.12 11.09
CA ASN A 32 -20.30 -16.25 12.46
C ASN A 32 -19.10 -16.59 13.37
N GLN A 33 -18.64 -15.60 14.13
CA GLN A 33 -17.46 -15.74 14.98
C GLN A 33 -17.70 -16.66 16.19
N ASP A 34 -18.97 -16.86 16.57
CA ASP A 34 -19.37 -17.69 17.71
C ASP A 34 -19.52 -19.17 17.32
N ASP A 35 -19.65 -19.49 16.03
CA ASP A 35 -19.68 -20.87 15.52
C ASP A 35 -18.31 -21.30 15.02
N ILE A 36 -17.60 -22.07 15.84
CA ILE A 36 -16.25 -22.58 15.52
C ILE A 36 -16.27 -23.47 14.27
N LYS A 37 -17.35 -24.23 14.05
CA LYS A 37 -17.46 -25.14 12.90
C LYS A 37 -17.64 -24.33 11.62
N GLU A 38 -18.58 -23.39 11.60
CA GLU A 38 -18.76 -22.47 10.47
C GLU A 38 -17.48 -21.69 10.19
N ARG A 39 -16.84 -21.13 11.22
CA ARG A 39 -15.59 -20.40 11.08
C ARG A 39 -14.49 -21.26 10.43
N GLY A 40 -14.37 -22.52 10.84
CA GLY A 40 -13.43 -23.47 10.23
C GLY A 40 -13.74 -23.73 8.75
N GLU A 41 -15.01 -23.90 8.40
CA GLU A 41 -15.47 -24.07 7.03
C GLU A 41 -15.21 -22.82 6.18
N GLN A 42 -15.50 -21.62 6.70
CA GLN A 42 -15.27 -20.34 6.04
C GLN A 42 -13.78 -20.05 5.82
N VAL A 43 -12.93 -20.31 6.81
CA VAL A 43 -11.46 -20.17 6.67
C VAL A 43 -10.93 -21.05 5.54
N ARG A 44 -11.48 -22.26 5.39
CA ARG A 44 -11.11 -23.16 4.28
C ARG A 44 -11.58 -22.63 2.91
N MET A 45 -12.65 -21.82 2.88
CA MET A 45 -13.18 -21.20 1.67
C MET A 45 -12.55 -19.84 1.32
N MET A 46 -11.76 -19.22 2.22
CA MET A 46 -11.17 -17.88 1.99
C MET A 46 -10.43 -17.77 0.67
N GLY A 47 -9.70 -18.82 0.26
CA GLY A 47 -9.02 -18.82 -1.04
C GLY A 47 -9.97 -18.71 -2.25
N GLN A 48 -11.14 -19.34 -2.18
CA GLN A 48 -12.18 -19.22 -3.21
C GLN A 48 -12.85 -17.84 -3.17
N ILE A 49 -13.01 -17.27 -1.98
CA ILE A 49 -13.60 -15.94 -1.79
C ILE A 49 -12.69 -14.88 -2.41
N PHE A 50 -11.39 -14.86 -2.10
CA PHE A 50 -10.47 -13.87 -2.66
C PHE A 50 -10.25 -14.04 -4.17
N SER A 51 -10.18 -15.28 -4.66
CA SER A 51 -10.02 -15.55 -6.11
C SER A 51 -11.29 -15.34 -6.92
N GLY A 52 -12.46 -15.45 -6.29
CA GLY A 52 -13.76 -15.15 -6.88
C GLY A 52 -14.17 -13.68 -6.76
N ALA A 53 -13.50 -12.90 -5.90
CA ALA A 53 -13.80 -11.48 -5.71
C ALA A 53 -13.51 -10.69 -6.99
N PHE A 54 -14.42 -9.77 -7.33
CA PHE A 54 -14.20 -8.82 -8.41
C PHE A 54 -12.98 -7.93 -8.14
N GLN A 55 -12.83 -7.48 -6.91
CA GLN A 55 -11.70 -6.69 -6.45
C GLN A 55 -11.48 -6.90 -4.96
N VAL A 56 -10.23 -7.04 -4.54
CA VAL A 56 -9.83 -7.06 -3.13
C VAL A 56 -9.24 -5.70 -2.77
N VAL A 57 -9.70 -5.13 -1.65
CA VAL A 57 -9.18 -3.88 -1.12
C VAL A 57 -8.32 -4.18 0.11
N ILE A 58 -7.03 -3.93 -0.02
CA ILE A 58 -6.05 -4.00 1.05
C ILE A 58 -6.11 -2.67 1.80
N TRP A 59 -6.76 -2.64 2.96
CA TRP A 59 -6.90 -1.43 3.77
C TRP A 59 -5.73 -1.27 4.75
N LEU A 60 -5.05 -0.12 4.68
CA LEU A 60 -3.85 0.16 5.49
C LEU A 60 -4.08 1.15 6.65
N GLY A 61 -5.27 1.74 6.77
CA GLY A 61 -5.62 2.71 7.81
C GLY A 61 -6.15 4.04 7.27
N GLU A 62 -6.53 4.94 8.17
CA GLU A 62 -6.94 6.32 7.85
C GLU A 62 -5.76 7.30 7.92
N ASP A 63 -5.93 8.46 7.29
CA ASP A 63 -4.91 9.50 7.24
C ASP A 63 -4.55 10.05 8.64
N GLU A 64 -5.39 9.81 9.65
CA GLU A 64 -5.25 10.36 11.01
C GLU A 64 -4.61 9.40 12.03
N ASP A 65 -4.33 8.14 11.66
CA ASP A 65 -3.82 7.10 12.58
C ASP A 65 -2.35 7.31 13.02
N TYR A 66 -1.73 8.46 12.71
CA TYR A 66 -0.32 8.77 12.96
C TYR A 66 -0.12 9.92 13.95
N CYS A 67 -0.22 9.64 15.25
CA CYS A 67 0.40 10.50 16.26
C CYS A 67 0.76 9.86 17.62
N PHE A 68 1.19 8.59 17.69
CA PHE A 68 1.58 8.05 19.02
C PHE A 68 2.83 7.15 19.11
N GLY A 69 3.69 7.09 18.09
CA GLY A 69 4.82 6.15 18.11
C GLY A 69 6.23 6.70 17.86
N SER A 70 6.36 7.85 17.21
CA SER A 70 7.66 8.42 16.86
C SER A 70 7.70 9.89 17.25
N GLN A 71 8.27 10.17 18.42
CA GLN A 71 8.77 11.51 18.74
C GLN A 71 9.97 11.78 17.84
N THR A 72 9.70 12.26 16.62
CA THR A 72 10.63 13.11 15.90
C THR A 72 9.82 14.30 15.44
N LEU A 73 10.14 15.49 15.97
CA LEU A 73 9.46 16.78 15.69
C LEU A 73 9.52 17.22 14.21
N LEU A 74 10.00 16.35 13.30
CA LEU A 74 10.03 16.51 11.85
C LEU A 74 8.93 15.69 11.13
N ALA A 75 8.28 14.73 11.81
CA ALA A 75 7.31 13.81 11.20
C ALA A 75 5.96 14.45 10.84
N SER A 76 5.63 15.61 11.43
CA SER A 76 4.41 16.35 11.11
C SER A 76 4.47 17.08 9.75
N SER A 77 5.62 17.12 9.08
CA SER A 77 5.79 17.95 7.87
C SER A 77 6.16 17.19 6.59
N LEU A 78 6.53 15.89 6.62
CA LEU A 78 7.26 15.29 5.48
C LEU A 78 6.83 13.91 4.97
N SER A 79 5.71 13.34 5.41
CA SER A 79 5.18 12.17 4.69
C SER A 79 3.67 12.09 4.79
N SER A 80 2.98 12.61 3.77
CA SER A 80 1.56 12.32 3.57
C SER A 80 1.39 10.97 2.86
N PHE A 81 0.24 10.32 3.00
CA PHE A 81 -0.05 9.06 2.30
C PHE A 81 -0.03 9.21 0.77
N ALA A 82 -0.49 10.36 0.30
CA ALA A 82 -0.34 10.76 -1.10
C ALA A 82 1.14 10.78 -1.51
N GLU A 83 2.04 11.23 -0.63
CA GLU A 83 3.47 11.22 -0.87
C GLU A 83 4.02 9.81 -1.00
N ALA A 84 3.67 8.89 -0.10
CA ALA A 84 4.11 7.49 -0.18
C ALA A 84 3.72 6.82 -1.52
N PHE A 85 2.47 7.00 -1.96
CA PHE A 85 2.04 6.49 -3.26
C PHE A 85 2.67 7.23 -4.44
N SER A 86 2.89 8.54 -4.32
CA SER A 86 3.65 9.33 -5.30
C SER A 86 5.10 8.85 -5.42
N ARG A 87 5.80 8.57 -4.32
CA ARG A 87 7.16 8.02 -4.33
C ARG A 87 7.18 6.62 -4.92
N THR A 88 6.19 5.79 -4.60
CA THR A 88 6.03 4.44 -5.19
C THR A 88 5.91 4.52 -6.70
N CYS A 89 5.00 5.36 -7.20
CA CYS A 89 4.81 5.55 -8.64
C CYS A 89 6.06 6.15 -9.30
N SER A 90 6.74 7.10 -8.65
CA SER A 90 7.96 7.71 -9.19
C SER A 90 9.07 6.67 -9.37
N LEU A 91 9.31 5.84 -8.35
CA LEU A 91 10.31 4.77 -8.39
C LEU A 91 10.02 3.77 -9.53
N VAL A 92 8.77 3.33 -9.63
CA VAL A 92 8.36 2.38 -10.67
C VAL A 92 8.45 3.00 -12.06
N ASN A 93 8.00 4.25 -12.24
CA ASN A 93 8.04 4.94 -13.53
C ASN A 93 9.47 5.20 -14.00
N GLU A 94 10.39 5.54 -13.09
CA GLU A 94 11.81 5.68 -13.42
C GLU A 94 12.39 4.36 -13.93
N TRP A 95 12.05 3.25 -13.28
CA TRP A 95 12.47 1.92 -13.73
C TRP A 95 11.85 1.55 -15.08
N LEU A 96 10.54 1.76 -15.28
CA LEU A 96 9.85 1.50 -16.55
C LEU A 96 10.48 2.27 -17.72
N ALA A 97 10.85 3.54 -17.50
CA ALA A 97 11.53 4.37 -18.48
C ALA A 97 12.91 3.80 -18.86
N LYS A 98 13.67 3.30 -17.87
CA LYS A 98 14.97 2.63 -18.10
C LYS A 98 14.82 1.28 -18.82
N SER A 99 13.74 0.55 -18.56
CA SER A 99 13.44 -0.74 -19.19
C SER A 99 12.85 -0.63 -20.60
N GLY A 100 12.63 0.58 -21.13
CA GLY A 100 12.09 0.81 -22.47
C GLY A 100 10.57 0.63 -22.62
N SER A 101 9.84 0.46 -21.51
CA SER A 101 8.38 0.37 -21.51
C SER A 101 7.76 1.76 -21.58
N LYS A 102 7.16 2.13 -22.73
CA LYS A 102 6.59 3.48 -22.95
C LYS A 102 5.07 3.56 -22.76
N ASP A 103 4.36 2.44 -22.82
CA ASP A 103 2.89 2.43 -22.81
C ASP A 103 2.28 2.29 -21.39
N THR A 104 3.11 1.98 -20.40
CA THR A 104 2.68 1.72 -19.03
C THR A 104 3.22 2.77 -18.09
N LYS A 105 2.33 3.37 -17.29
CA LYS A 105 2.71 4.33 -16.25
C LYS A 105 2.02 4.00 -14.93
N ALA A 106 2.79 3.86 -13.88
CA ALA A 106 2.30 3.71 -12.51
C ALA A 106 1.59 4.99 -12.06
N THR A 107 0.38 4.79 -11.53
CA THR A 107 -0.50 5.85 -11.03
C THR A 107 -1.19 5.42 -9.75
N TYR A 108 -1.53 6.40 -8.93
CA TYR A 108 -2.45 6.23 -7.81
C TYR A 108 -3.65 7.16 -8.01
N SER A 109 -4.73 6.96 -7.26
CA SER A 109 -5.94 7.78 -7.38
C SER A 109 -6.41 8.26 -6.02
N LYS A 110 -7.02 9.45 -5.98
CA LYS A 110 -7.80 9.89 -4.82
C LYS A 110 -9.28 9.58 -5.07
N VAL A 111 -9.91 8.85 -4.17
CA VAL A 111 -11.33 8.52 -4.15
C VAL A 111 -12.10 9.69 -3.55
N SER A 112 -13.09 10.18 -4.28
CA SER A 112 -14.01 11.23 -3.84
C SER A 112 -14.91 10.74 -2.69
N ALA A 113 -15.44 11.67 -1.91
CA ALA A 113 -16.37 11.38 -0.83
C ALA A 113 -17.68 10.71 -1.32
N ASP A 114 -18.01 10.83 -2.60
CA ASP A 114 -19.14 10.16 -3.23
C ASP A 114 -18.90 8.64 -3.47
N GLY A 115 -17.64 8.18 -3.43
CA GLY A 115 -17.25 6.79 -3.68
C GLY A 115 -17.22 6.38 -5.16
N TYR A 116 -17.38 7.32 -6.09
CA TYR A 116 -17.38 7.10 -7.54
C TYR A 116 -16.19 7.72 -8.24
N SER A 117 -15.92 8.98 -7.91
CA SER A 117 -14.98 9.77 -8.68
C SER A 117 -13.55 9.49 -8.23
N THR A 118 -12.66 9.25 -9.19
CA THR A 118 -11.24 9.04 -8.89
C THR A 118 -10.37 10.01 -9.68
N SER A 119 -9.59 10.84 -8.97
CA SER A 119 -8.58 11.69 -9.59
C SER A 119 -7.28 10.90 -9.71
N ARG A 120 -6.92 10.49 -10.93
CA ARG A 120 -5.66 9.78 -11.20
C ARG A 120 -4.48 10.74 -11.11
N HIS A 121 -3.55 10.40 -10.24
CA HIS A 121 -2.29 11.09 -10.07
C HIS A 121 -1.20 10.25 -10.72
N SER A 122 -0.68 10.77 -11.82
CA SER A 122 0.43 10.21 -12.56
C SER A 122 1.51 11.26 -12.53
N LYS A 123 2.43 11.20 -11.57
CA LYS A 123 3.41 12.28 -11.41
C LYS A 123 4.13 12.52 -12.74
N ASN A 124 3.98 13.72 -13.30
CA ASN A 124 4.86 14.35 -14.28
C ASN A 124 4.73 15.87 -14.07
N ASP A 125 5.84 16.47 -13.65
CA ASP A 125 6.24 17.88 -13.79
C ASP A 125 5.75 18.98 -12.81
N SER A 126 6.70 19.90 -12.55
CA SER A 126 6.66 21.25 -11.95
C SER A 126 6.11 21.49 -10.52
N ASP A 127 6.97 21.36 -9.48
CA ASP A 127 7.13 22.36 -8.38
C ASP A 127 7.93 21.86 -7.16
N ILE A 128 9.14 21.34 -7.37
CA ILE A 128 10.27 21.68 -6.48
C ILE A 128 11.46 21.98 -7.40
N ARG A 129 11.45 23.17 -8.02
CA ARG A 129 12.71 23.77 -8.45
C ARG A 129 13.32 24.41 -7.22
N ILE A 130 14.21 23.69 -6.55
CA ILE A 130 15.24 24.32 -5.74
C ILE A 130 16.57 23.93 -6.38
N SER A 131 17.26 24.94 -6.86
CA SER A 131 18.61 24.82 -7.36
C SER A 131 19.59 24.64 -6.21
N SER A 132 20.45 23.63 -6.33
CA SER A 132 21.90 23.59 -6.02
C SER A 132 22.41 22.59 -4.96
N GLN A 133 23.46 21.86 -5.39
CA GLN A 133 24.46 21.09 -4.63
C GLN A 133 24.14 19.64 -4.22
N ASP A 134 25.06 18.75 -4.57
CA ASP A 134 25.01 17.28 -4.46
C ASP A 134 24.60 16.71 -3.09
N ARG A 135 24.73 17.50 -2.02
CA ARG A 135 24.27 17.13 -0.67
C ARG A 135 22.74 17.14 -0.54
N GLU A 136 22.07 18.08 -1.19
CA GLU A 136 20.60 18.22 -1.18
C GLU A 136 19.94 17.09 -1.97
N SER A 137 20.59 16.61 -3.04
CA SER A 137 20.15 15.44 -3.83
C SER A 137 20.23 14.14 -3.01
N ALA A 138 21.32 13.94 -2.26
CA ALA A 138 21.48 12.78 -1.39
C ALA A 138 20.47 12.79 -0.22
N GLU A 139 20.21 13.95 0.37
CA GLU A 139 19.21 14.13 1.43
C GLU A 139 17.78 13.90 0.90
N GLN A 140 17.45 14.46 -0.26
CA GLN A 140 16.16 14.24 -0.93
C GLN A 140 15.95 12.77 -1.34
N GLY A 141 17.01 12.07 -1.75
CA GLY A 141 17.00 10.63 -2.01
C GLY A 141 16.73 9.81 -0.74
N ARG A 142 17.36 10.18 0.39
CA ARG A 142 17.10 9.55 1.70
C ARG A 142 15.68 9.77 2.18
N LEU A 143 15.14 10.98 2.08
CA LEU A 143 13.74 11.30 2.44
C LEU A 143 12.73 10.55 1.57
N THR A 144 13.03 10.42 0.27
CA THR A 144 12.19 9.64 -0.65
C THR A 144 12.15 8.17 -0.25
N ARG A 145 13.30 7.60 0.14
CA ARG A 145 13.41 6.21 0.57
C ARG A 145 12.74 5.97 1.92
N SER A 146 12.94 6.84 2.91
CA SER A 146 12.30 6.69 4.23
C SER A 146 10.77 6.68 4.12
N THR A 147 10.21 7.55 3.28
CA THR A 147 8.76 7.58 3.04
C THR A 147 8.23 6.28 2.42
N LEU A 148 9.00 5.68 1.50
CA LEU A 148 8.69 4.38 0.92
C LEU A 148 8.78 3.26 1.95
N LEU A 149 9.85 3.21 2.75
CA LEU A 149 10.04 2.17 3.76
C LEU A 149 8.96 2.23 4.85
N TRP A 150 8.55 3.43 5.25
CA TRP A 150 7.46 3.65 6.19
C TRP A 150 6.12 3.06 5.73
N LEU A 151 5.87 3.02 4.41
CA LEU A 151 4.70 2.32 3.86
C LEU A 151 4.79 0.82 4.14
N PHE A 152 5.98 0.23 4.07
CA PHE A 152 6.17 -1.21 4.31
C PHE A 152 6.29 -1.58 5.80
N GLU A 153 6.46 -0.61 6.69
CA GLU A 153 6.42 -0.82 8.15
C GLU A 153 5.01 -1.13 8.68
N ARG A 154 3.98 -1.03 7.83
CA ARG A 154 2.60 -1.30 8.24
C ARG A 154 2.42 -2.76 8.65
N ARG A 155 1.70 -2.93 9.75
CA ARG A 155 1.38 -4.24 10.32
C ARG A 155 0.78 -5.21 9.29
N TRP A 156 0.03 -4.70 8.31
CA TRP A 156 -0.54 -5.52 7.24
C TRP A 156 0.54 -6.37 6.53
N PHE A 157 1.69 -5.79 6.17
CA PHE A 157 2.77 -6.50 5.47
C PHE A 157 3.42 -7.62 6.29
N SER A 158 3.18 -7.69 7.60
CA SER A 158 3.74 -8.70 8.50
C SER A 158 2.74 -9.79 8.90
N ARG A 159 1.49 -9.74 8.41
CA ARG A 159 0.45 -10.71 8.75
C ARG A 159 0.45 -11.89 7.79
N VAL A 160 0.61 -13.10 8.30
CA VAL A 160 0.59 -14.34 7.48
C VAL A 160 -0.71 -14.47 6.66
N TRP A 161 -1.84 -14.08 7.23
CA TRP A 161 -3.15 -14.24 6.60
C TRP A 161 -3.38 -13.36 5.37
N VAL A 162 -2.56 -12.32 5.16
CA VAL A 162 -2.71 -11.41 4.01
C VAL A 162 -2.16 -11.98 2.70
N ILE A 163 -1.47 -13.14 2.78
CA ILE A 163 -0.98 -13.84 1.60
C ILE A 163 -2.18 -14.21 0.73
N GLN A 164 -3.24 -14.78 1.29
CA GLN A 164 -4.43 -15.15 0.52
C GLN A 164 -5.16 -13.91 -0.04
N GLU A 165 -5.15 -12.79 0.69
CA GLU A 165 -5.77 -11.53 0.28
C GLU A 165 -5.12 -10.94 -0.97
N SER A 166 -3.79 -10.94 -1.02
CA SER A 166 -3.02 -10.29 -2.08
C SER A 166 -2.66 -11.23 -3.24
N VAL A 167 -2.32 -12.48 -2.94
CA VAL A 167 -1.86 -13.47 -3.93
C VAL A 167 -3.00 -14.04 -4.76
N LEU A 168 -4.15 -14.33 -4.12
CA LEU A 168 -5.26 -15.00 -4.81
C LEU A 168 -6.21 -14.01 -5.50
N ALA A 169 -6.08 -12.70 -5.21
CA ALA A 169 -6.93 -11.69 -5.80
C ALA A 169 -6.65 -11.52 -7.30
N ARG A 170 -7.71 -11.54 -8.12
CA ARG A 170 -7.61 -11.19 -9.55
C ARG A 170 -7.25 -9.72 -9.76
N HIS A 171 -7.80 -8.87 -8.91
CA HIS A 171 -7.54 -7.43 -8.91
C HIS A 171 -7.43 -6.95 -7.46
N ALA A 172 -6.21 -6.59 -7.03
CA ALA A 172 -5.95 -6.05 -5.71
C ALA A 172 -5.58 -4.57 -5.79
N VAL A 173 -6.19 -3.79 -4.91
CA VAL A 173 -5.83 -2.38 -4.69
C VAL A 173 -5.47 -2.16 -3.24
N VAL A 174 -4.41 -1.40 -3.00
CA VAL A 174 -4.06 -0.91 -1.68
C VAL A 174 -4.75 0.43 -1.47
N GLN A 175 -5.60 0.49 -0.46
CA GLN A 175 -6.27 1.71 -0.04
C GLN A 175 -5.70 2.20 1.29
N PHE A 176 -5.39 3.50 1.30
CA PHE A 176 -4.99 4.23 2.47
C PHE A 176 -5.84 5.50 2.54
N GLY A 177 -6.73 5.60 3.54
CA GLY A 177 -7.70 6.69 3.63
C GLY A 177 -8.48 6.88 2.32
N SER A 178 -8.33 8.07 1.73
CA SER A 178 -8.95 8.44 0.45
C SER A 178 -8.08 8.11 -0.78
N TYR A 179 -6.91 7.51 -0.62
CA TYR A 179 -6.01 7.21 -1.72
C TYR A 179 -5.97 5.71 -2.03
N GLN A 180 -5.87 5.37 -3.31
CA GLN A 180 -5.77 3.99 -3.79
C GLN A 180 -4.63 3.84 -4.81
N ILE A 181 -3.90 2.73 -4.72
CA ILE A 181 -2.87 2.35 -5.68
C ILE A 181 -3.00 0.86 -6.01
N SER A 182 -2.68 0.47 -7.25
CA SER A 182 -2.65 -0.96 -7.63
C SER A 182 -1.62 -1.71 -6.79
N TRP A 183 -1.99 -2.92 -6.33
CA TRP A 183 -1.07 -3.83 -5.65
C TRP A 183 0.20 -4.11 -6.47
N ASN A 184 0.08 -4.21 -7.79
CA ASN A 184 1.22 -4.48 -8.68
C ASN A 184 2.29 -3.39 -8.59
N TRP A 185 1.91 -2.12 -8.41
CA TRP A 185 2.88 -1.03 -8.24
C TRP A 185 3.62 -1.12 -6.91
N ILE A 186 2.94 -1.55 -5.85
CA ILE A 186 3.55 -1.79 -4.54
C ILE A 186 4.53 -2.97 -4.62
N GLY A 187 4.13 -4.05 -5.28
CA GLY A 187 4.96 -5.23 -5.50
C GLY A 187 6.22 -4.96 -6.31
N ILE A 188 6.10 -4.22 -7.42
CA ILE A 188 7.26 -3.78 -8.22
C ILE A 188 8.17 -2.88 -7.39
N ALA A 189 7.63 -1.91 -6.65
CA ALA A 189 8.45 -1.07 -5.78
C ALA A 189 9.22 -1.89 -4.73
N ALA A 190 8.57 -2.87 -4.10
CA ALA A 190 9.23 -3.79 -3.18
C ALA A 190 10.36 -4.59 -3.87
N ALA A 191 10.12 -5.10 -5.09
CA ALA A 191 11.15 -5.79 -5.87
C ALA A 191 12.34 -4.88 -6.17
N LEU A 192 12.12 -3.62 -6.53
CA LEU A 192 13.19 -2.66 -6.81
C LEU A 192 14.03 -2.36 -5.56
N ILE A 193 13.39 -2.23 -4.40
CA ILE A 193 14.07 -2.00 -3.12
C ILE A 193 14.91 -3.22 -2.72
N VAL A 194 14.36 -4.44 -2.84
CA VAL A 194 15.06 -5.68 -2.49
C VAL A 194 16.29 -5.91 -3.38
N ASN A 195 16.18 -5.62 -4.67
CA ASN A 195 17.26 -5.86 -5.63
C ASN A 195 18.30 -4.72 -5.67
N ASN A 196 18.00 -3.56 -5.07
CA ASN A 196 18.92 -2.42 -5.00
C ASN A 196 19.01 -1.84 -3.57
N PRO A 197 19.54 -2.60 -2.59
CA PRO A 197 19.74 -2.09 -1.24
C PRO A 197 20.80 -0.97 -1.25
N MET A 198 20.51 0.13 -0.54
CA MET A 198 21.46 1.22 -0.35
C MET A 198 22.62 0.76 0.54
N LEU A 199 23.76 1.44 0.45
CA LEU A 199 24.82 1.29 1.43
C LEU A 199 24.47 2.08 2.70
N THR A 200 24.90 1.59 3.86
CA THR A 200 24.81 2.29 5.14
C THR A 200 25.55 3.65 5.07
N PRO A 201 25.25 4.61 5.96
CA PRO A 201 25.85 5.95 5.91
C PRO A 201 27.39 5.97 5.98
N ASP A 202 27.99 4.95 6.58
CA ASP A 202 29.44 4.72 6.67
C ASP A 202 30.02 4.01 5.42
N GLY A 203 29.16 3.52 4.52
CA GLY A 203 29.54 2.86 3.28
C GLY A 203 30.07 1.44 3.45
N LEU A 204 30.08 0.90 4.67
CA LEU A 204 30.70 -0.39 4.97
C LEU A 204 29.75 -1.57 4.70
N GLU A 205 28.44 -1.39 4.87
CA GLU A 205 27.46 -2.47 4.80
C GLU A 205 26.28 -2.11 3.89
N ARG A 206 25.51 -3.12 3.49
CA ARG A 206 24.21 -2.90 2.85
C ARG A 206 23.18 -2.64 3.94
N GLU A 207 22.38 -1.60 3.75
CA GLU A 207 21.26 -1.29 4.63
C GLU A 207 20.30 -2.49 4.71
N THR A 208 19.94 -2.87 5.93
CA THR A 208 19.01 -3.97 6.19
C THR A 208 17.65 -3.66 5.57
N ILE A 209 17.16 -4.56 4.73
CA ILE A 209 15.83 -4.43 4.12
C ILE A 209 14.77 -4.75 5.19
N PRO A 210 13.81 -3.85 5.45
CA PRO A 210 12.74 -4.11 6.40
C PRO A 210 11.91 -5.34 6.01
N THR A 211 11.50 -6.14 7.00
CA THR A 211 10.73 -7.37 6.78
C THR A 211 9.48 -7.16 5.92
N GLY A 212 8.78 -6.03 6.11
CA GLY A 212 7.58 -5.73 5.32
C GLY A 212 7.86 -5.55 3.82
N VAL A 213 9.03 -5.04 3.44
CA VAL A 213 9.44 -4.95 2.03
C VAL A 213 9.67 -6.34 1.47
N SER A 214 10.41 -7.19 2.19
CA SER A 214 10.65 -8.57 1.80
C SER A 214 9.35 -9.36 1.66
N ASN A 215 8.41 -9.18 2.59
CA ASN A 215 7.11 -9.83 2.54
C ASN A 215 6.28 -9.35 1.34
N ALA A 216 6.24 -8.05 1.08
CA ALA A 216 5.55 -7.49 -0.08
C ALA A 216 6.12 -8.04 -1.40
N TYR A 217 7.45 -8.12 -1.50
CA TYR A 217 8.12 -8.72 -2.65
C TYR A 217 7.76 -10.20 -2.83
N LEU A 218 7.80 -10.99 -1.75
CA LEU A 218 7.43 -12.41 -1.80
C LEU A 218 5.96 -12.60 -2.21
N MET A 219 5.03 -11.83 -1.64
CA MET A 219 3.62 -11.88 -2.01
C MET A 219 3.40 -11.48 -3.46
N TYR A 220 4.08 -10.44 -3.95
CA TYR A 220 4.03 -10.06 -5.37
C TYR A 220 4.57 -11.15 -6.29
N ARG A 221 5.68 -11.82 -5.91
CA ARG A 221 6.22 -12.93 -6.69
C ARG A 221 5.28 -14.13 -6.76
N LEU A 222 4.51 -14.37 -5.70
CA LEU A 222 3.51 -15.44 -5.64
C LEU A 222 2.22 -15.08 -6.40
N SER A 223 1.88 -13.78 -6.56
CA SER A 223 0.70 -13.38 -7.33
C SER A 223 0.90 -13.49 -8.86
N GLU A 224 2.15 -13.55 -9.31
CA GLU A 224 2.52 -13.64 -10.73
C GLU A 224 2.78 -15.08 -11.21
N SER A 225 2.65 -16.08 -10.33
CA SER A 225 2.89 -17.51 -10.61
C SER A 225 1.61 -18.26 -10.96
#